data_AF-A0A7V0JSV5-F1
#
_entry.id   AF-A0A7V0JSV5-F1
#
_cell.length_a   1.000
_cell.length_b   1.000
_cell.length_c   1.000
_cell.angle_alpha   90.00
_cell.angle_beta   90.00
_cell.angle_gamma   90.00
#
_symmetry.space_group_name_H-M   'P 1'
#
loop_
_entity.id
_entity.type
_entity.pdbx_description
1 polymer ?
#
loop_
_entity_poly.entity_id
_entity_poly.type
_entity_poly.pdbx_seq_one_letter_code
_entity_poly.pdbx_strand_id
1 'polypeptide(L)'
;MKAKILKREEGFTLIQLVVAVGIILLLAAVSIPFLTKHTKNARVSAIADNVYNVKTALNAALTRSNINLKDENGDFDYLDDLVNAAVISKRPSFPSCSLWYVRRSDDGNGKYAYYIEIDVSNCPDQVQDDMTYFDEKMDDADGDTGGVRT
;
A
#
# COMPACT_ATOMS: atom_id res chain seq x y z
N MET A 1 29.84 68.54 -3.89
CA MET A 1 28.55 68.35 -3.18
C MET A 1 27.92 67.07 -3.74
N LYS A 2 27.83 65.97 -2.97
CA LYS A 2 27.25 64.71 -3.45
C LYS A 2 25.75 64.67 -3.14
N ALA A 3 24.91 64.57 -4.16
CA ALA A 3 23.46 64.42 -3.99
C ALA A 3 23.15 63.01 -3.45
N LYS A 4 22.44 62.95 -2.32
CA LYS A 4 22.01 61.70 -1.69
C LYS A 4 20.69 61.29 -2.34
N ILE A 5 20.71 60.24 -3.16
CA ILE A 5 19.49 59.66 -3.75
C ILE A 5 18.68 59.02 -2.61
N LEU A 6 17.52 59.59 -2.30
CA LEU A 6 16.56 59.00 -1.37
C LEU A 6 15.80 57.90 -2.11
N LYS A 7 16.08 56.65 -1.78
CA LYS A 7 15.35 55.48 -2.30
C LYS A 7 13.99 55.45 -1.61
N ARG A 8 12.89 55.55 -2.37
CA ARG A 8 11.53 55.34 -1.82
C ARG A 8 11.40 53.87 -1.48
N GLU A 9 11.14 53.57 -0.22
CA GLU A 9 10.70 52.23 0.20
C GLU A 9 9.20 52.14 -0.08
N GLU A 10 8.83 51.35 -1.09
CA GLU A 10 7.42 51.06 -1.36
C GLU A 10 6.92 50.05 -0.32
N GLY A 11 6.11 50.54 0.63
CA GLY A 11 5.56 49.73 1.70
C GLY A 11 4.42 48.84 1.22
N PHE A 12 4.39 47.60 1.72
CA PHE A 12 3.29 46.65 1.51
C PHE A 12 1.99 47.19 2.11
N THR A 13 0.90 47.24 1.34
CA THR A 13 -0.38 47.74 1.83
C THR A 13 -1.13 46.68 2.62
N LEU A 14 -1.87 47.08 3.66
CA LEU A 14 -2.63 46.14 4.50
C LEU A 14 -3.71 45.40 3.68
N ILE A 15 -4.29 46.07 2.68
CA ILE A 15 -5.27 45.47 1.78
C ILE A 15 -4.65 44.37 0.91
N GLN A 16 -3.42 44.53 0.44
CA GLN A 16 -2.72 43.48 -0.31
C GLN A 16 -2.52 42.23 0.55
N LEU A 17 -2.21 42.40 1.84
CA LEU A 17 -2.10 41.26 2.76
C LEU A 17 -3.43 40.51 2.90
N VAL A 18 -4.52 41.26 3.10
CA VAL A 18 -5.85 40.68 3.31
C VAL A 18 -6.34 39.95 2.06
N VAL A 19 -6.17 40.54 0.88
CA VAL A 19 -6.56 39.90 -0.39
C VAL A 19 -5.72 38.64 -0.65
N ALA A 20 -4.40 38.71 -0.40
CA ALA A 20 -3.52 37.55 -0.57
C ALA A 20 -3.91 36.38 0.35
N VAL A 21 -4.14 36.64 1.64
CA VAL A 21 -4.59 35.62 2.60
C VAL A 21 -5.97 35.06 2.21
N GLY A 22 -6.88 35.91 1.72
CA GLY A 22 -8.18 35.47 1.23
C GLY A 22 -8.07 34.47 0.06
N ILE A 23 -7.22 34.74 -0.93
CA ILE A 23 -6.99 33.82 -2.06
C ILE A 23 -6.34 32.52 -1.58
N ILE A 24 -5.36 32.59 -0.67
CA ILE A 24 -4.70 31.40 -0.11
C ILE A 24 -5.71 30.50 0.63
N LEU A 25 -6.61 31.08 1.43
CA LEU A 25 -7.64 30.33 2.15
C LEU A 25 -8.65 29.67 1.21
N LEU A 26 -9.04 30.35 0.13
CA LEU A 26 -9.91 29.76 -0.90
C LEU A 26 -9.25 28.58 -1.61
N LEU A 27 -7.97 28.72 -2.00
CA LEU A 27 -7.21 27.63 -2.62
C LEU A 27 -7.01 26.47 -1.65
N ALA A 28 -6.63 26.75 -0.40
CA ALA A 28 -6.43 25.72 0.62
C ALA A 28 -7.71 24.91 0.88
N ALA A 29 -8.88 25.56 0.92
CA ALA A 29 -10.16 24.90 1.13
C ALA A 29 -10.48 23.84 0.07
N VAL A 30 -10.13 24.10 -1.20
CA VAL A 30 -10.38 23.16 -2.31
C VAL A 30 -9.24 22.14 -2.46
N SER A 31 -7.98 22.53 -2.21
CA SER A 31 -6.82 21.68 -2.46
C SER A 31 -6.59 20.59 -1.40
N ILE A 32 -6.93 20.84 -0.14
CA ILE A 32 -6.72 19.86 0.96
C ILE A 32 -7.43 18.51 0.73
N PRO A 33 -8.75 18.45 0.42
CA PRO A 33 -9.45 17.16 0.28
C PRO A 33 -9.04 16.35 -0.96
N PHE A 34 -8.42 16.99 -1.96
CA PHE A 34 -7.96 16.30 -3.17
C PHE A 34 -6.71 15.46 -2.91
N LEU A 35 -5.79 15.94 -2.07
CA LEU A 35 -4.52 15.27 -1.81
C LEU A 35 -4.68 13.94 -1.07
N THR A 36 -5.68 13.80 -0.19
CA THR A 36 -5.88 12.60 0.64
C THR A 36 -6.39 11.39 -0.14
N LYS A 37 -7.21 11.59 -1.18
CA LYS A 37 -7.78 10.49 -1.99
C LYS A 37 -6.74 9.84 -2.90
N HIS A 38 -5.86 10.64 -3.52
CA HIS A 38 -4.84 10.12 -4.43
C HIS A 38 -3.80 9.25 -3.71
N THR A 39 -3.46 9.61 -2.47
CA THR A 39 -2.53 8.83 -1.67
C THR A 39 -3.10 7.46 -1.27
N LYS A 40 -4.40 7.36 -0.96
CA LYS A 40 -5.05 6.08 -0.63
C LYS A 40 -5.00 5.12 -1.82
N ASN A 41 -5.46 5.57 -2.99
CA ASN A 41 -5.45 4.73 -4.20
C ASN A 41 -4.03 4.29 -4.61
N ALA A 42 -3.02 5.16 -4.46
CA ALA A 42 -1.64 4.80 -4.77
C ALA A 42 -1.09 3.71 -3.83
N ARG A 43 -1.41 3.79 -2.53
CA ARG A 43 -1.01 2.77 -1.54
C ARG A 43 -1.69 1.44 -1.82
N VAL A 44 -3.00 1.46 -2.07
CA VAL A 44 -3.79 0.27 -2.41
C VAL A 44 -3.27 -0.38 -3.69
N SER A 45 -2.92 0.41 -4.71
CA SER A 45 -2.27 -0.09 -5.92
C SER A 45 -0.92 -0.75 -5.62
N ALA A 46 -0.11 -0.16 -4.75
CA ALA A 46 1.18 -0.76 -4.37
C ALA A 46 1.01 -2.09 -3.63
N ILE A 47 -0.02 -2.23 -2.81
CA ILE A 47 -0.39 -3.49 -2.15
C ILE A 47 -0.82 -4.52 -3.21
N ALA A 48 -1.69 -4.12 -4.14
CA ALA A 48 -2.14 -4.96 -5.25
C ALA A 48 -0.95 -5.48 -6.07
N ASP A 49 -0.02 -4.61 -6.45
CA ASP A 49 1.17 -4.97 -7.22
C ASP A 49 2.02 -6.01 -6.48
N ASN A 50 2.20 -5.86 -5.16
CA ASN A 50 2.90 -6.86 -4.35
C ASN A 50 2.17 -8.20 -4.30
N VAL A 51 0.85 -8.20 -4.11
CA VAL A 51 0.01 -9.41 -4.15
C VAL A 51 0.16 -10.11 -5.51
N TYR A 52 0.07 -9.37 -6.62
CA TYR A 52 0.22 -9.93 -7.96
C TYR A 52 1.62 -10.47 -8.23
N ASN A 53 2.66 -9.82 -7.72
CA ASN A 53 4.03 -10.30 -7.84
C ASN A 53 4.20 -11.63 -7.09
N VAL A 54 3.70 -11.73 -5.86
CA VAL A 54 3.73 -12.97 -5.07
C VAL A 54 2.89 -14.07 -5.75
N LYS A 55 1.68 -13.76 -6.22
CA LYS A 55 0.82 -14.70 -6.93
C LYS A 55 1.47 -15.22 -8.22
N THR A 56 2.11 -14.34 -8.98
CA THR A 56 2.83 -14.71 -10.21
C THR A 56 4.03 -15.60 -9.89
N ALA A 57 4.79 -15.24 -8.86
CA ALA A 57 5.92 -16.03 -8.38
C ALA A 57 5.47 -17.43 -7.94
N LEU A 58 4.41 -17.50 -7.13
CA LEU A 58 3.80 -18.75 -6.69
C LEU A 58 3.34 -19.62 -7.86
N ASN A 59 2.61 -19.06 -8.82
CA ASN A 59 2.18 -19.81 -10.01
C ASN A 59 3.37 -20.32 -10.84
N ALA A 60 4.43 -19.52 -10.95
CA ALA A 60 5.67 -19.91 -11.62
C ALA A 60 6.39 -21.04 -10.87
N ALA A 61 6.38 -21.02 -9.54
CA ALA A 61 6.92 -22.08 -8.71
C ALA A 61 6.15 -23.38 -8.89
N LEU A 62 4.81 -23.34 -8.81
CA LEU A 62 3.95 -24.51 -8.97
C LEU A 62 4.02 -25.14 -10.37
N THR A 63 4.22 -24.32 -11.40
CA THR A 63 4.35 -24.82 -12.79
C THR A 63 5.73 -25.45 -13.03
N ARG A 64 6.76 -25.00 -12.31
CA ARG A 64 8.11 -25.58 -12.40
C ARG A 64 8.15 -26.89 -11.64
N SER A 65 8.22 -28.00 -12.36
CA SER A 65 8.17 -29.38 -11.84
C SER A 65 9.19 -29.72 -10.75
N ASN A 66 10.20 -28.87 -10.54
CA ASN A 66 11.29 -29.08 -9.58
C ASN A 66 11.15 -28.25 -8.29
N ILE A 67 10.18 -27.34 -8.20
CA ILE A 67 9.99 -26.52 -6.99
C ILE A 67 8.89 -27.17 -6.17
N ASN A 68 9.28 -27.96 -5.19
CA ASN A 68 8.36 -28.49 -4.19
C ASN A 68 8.28 -27.45 -3.07
N LEU A 69 7.18 -26.70 -3.03
CA LEU A 69 6.85 -25.87 -1.87
C LEU A 69 6.51 -26.83 -0.73
N LYS A 70 7.52 -27.10 0.10
CA LYS A 70 7.41 -27.94 1.28
C LYS A 70 7.73 -27.03 2.43
N ASP A 71 6.77 -26.93 3.33
CA ASP A 71 6.92 -26.30 4.62
C ASP A 71 7.93 -27.14 5.45
N GLU A 72 9.22 -26.89 5.24
CA GLU A 72 10.33 -27.61 5.89
C GLU A 72 10.48 -27.19 7.35
N ASN A 73 10.13 -25.94 7.66
CA ASN A 73 10.24 -25.35 9.00
C ASN A 73 8.96 -25.53 9.85
N GLY A 74 7.84 -25.92 9.24
CA GLY A 74 6.56 -26.22 9.90
C GLY A 74 5.80 -24.96 10.36
N ASP A 75 6.09 -23.80 9.78
CA ASP A 75 5.49 -22.53 10.18
C ASP A 75 4.23 -22.16 9.38
N PHE A 76 3.85 -23.01 8.41
CA PHE A 76 2.74 -22.82 7.48
C PHE A 76 2.87 -21.57 6.60
N ASP A 77 4.06 -20.97 6.47
CA ASP A 77 4.40 -19.91 5.53
C ASP A 77 5.27 -20.48 4.41
N TYR A 78 4.82 -20.40 3.17
CA TYR A 78 5.59 -20.81 1.99
C TYR A 78 6.28 -19.61 1.31
N LEU A 79 6.20 -18.41 1.90
CA LEU A 79 6.79 -17.21 1.31
C LEU A 79 8.32 -17.22 1.41
N ASP A 80 8.89 -17.75 2.48
CA ASP A 80 10.33 -18.00 2.58
C ASP A 80 10.80 -19.04 1.58
N ASP A 81 10.04 -20.12 1.35
CA ASP A 81 10.35 -21.12 0.33
C ASP A 81 10.45 -20.50 -1.06
N LEU A 82 9.54 -19.58 -1.40
CA LEU A 82 9.58 -18.84 -2.67
C LEU A 82 10.83 -17.95 -2.79
N VAL A 83 11.27 -17.37 -1.68
CA VAL A 83 12.52 -16.57 -1.62
C VAL A 83 13.74 -17.49 -1.77
N ASN A 84 13.76 -18.62 -1.06
CA ASN A 84 14.84 -19.61 -1.09
C ASN A 84 14.98 -20.26 -2.47
N ALA A 85 13.85 -20.52 -3.14
CA ALA A 85 13.80 -21.02 -4.51
C ALA A 85 14.18 -19.96 -5.57
N ALA A 86 14.53 -18.74 -5.14
CA ALA A 86 14.88 -17.60 -5.98
C ALA A 86 13.80 -17.24 -7.01
N VAL A 87 12.53 -17.54 -6.69
CA VAL A 87 11.38 -17.21 -7.53
C VAL A 87 10.94 -15.76 -7.28
N ILE A 88 11.14 -15.29 -6.05
CA ILE A 88 11.00 -13.88 -5.68
C ILE A 88 12.29 -13.39 -5.00
N SER A 89 12.76 -12.19 -5.37
CA SER A 89 14.03 -11.66 -4.86
C SER A 89 13.96 -11.21 -3.40
N LYS A 90 12.77 -10.84 -2.92
CA LYS A 90 12.55 -10.32 -1.57
C LYS A 90 11.07 -10.40 -1.20
N ARG A 91 10.80 -10.60 0.09
CA ARG A 91 9.44 -10.43 0.65
C ARG A 91 8.89 -9.02 0.35
N PRO A 92 7.57 -8.89 0.11
CA PRO A 92 6.91 -7.60 0.07
C PRO A 92 7.23 -6.79 1.32
N SER A 93 7.55 -5.51 1.14
CA SER A 93 7.94 -4.61 2.23
C SER A 93 6.96 -3.46 2.45
N PHE A 94 5.82 -3.48 1.75
CA PHE A 94 4.77 -2.48 1.88
C PHE A 94 3.42 -3.18 2.08
N PRO A 95 2.64 -2.81 3.11
CA PRO A 95 2.98 -1.87 4.19
C PRO A 95 4.17 -2.35 5.04
N SER A 96 5.01 -1.45 5.55
CA SER A 96 6.23 -1.84 6.28
C SER A 96 5.97 -2.48 7.65
N CYS A 97 4.76 -2.27 8.18
CA CYS A 97 4.29 -2.83 9.45
C CYS A 97 3.52 -4.14 9.27
N SER A 98 3.25 -4.56 8.03
CA SER A 98 2.43 -5.74 7.78
C SER A 98 3.30 -6.99 7.67
N LEU A 99 2.76 -8.12 8.11
CA LEU A 99 3.38 -9.42 7.93
C LEU A 99 2.69 -10.14 6.77
N TRP A 100 3.49 -10.68 5.85
CA TRP A 100 3.01 -11.34 4.65
C TRP A 100 3.30 -12.82 4.75
N TYR A 101 2.27 -13.63 4.52
CA TYR A 101 2.37 -15.08 4.54
C TYR A 101 1.77 -15.65 3.27
N VAL A 102 2.36 -16.72 2.76
CA VAL A 102 1.71 -17.58 1.77
C VAL A 102 1.29 -18.83 2.48
N ARG A 103 -0.01 -19.08 2.58
CA ARG A 103 -0.55 -20.25 3.27
C ARG A 103 -1.18 -21.21 2.30
N ARG A 104 -1.32 -22.46 2.73
CA ARG A 104 -1.99 -23.52 1.98
C ARG A 104 -3.22 -23.98 2.75
N SER A 105 -4.39 -23.92 2.10
CA SER A 105 -5.63 -24.52 2.57
C SER A 105 -5.82 -25.87 1.89
N ASP A 106 -6.12 -26.91 2.66
CA ASP A 106 -6.40 -28.27 2.18
C ASP A 106 -7.89 -28.57 2.36
N ASP A 107 -8.53 -29.16 1.35
CA ASP A 107 -9.96 -29.50 1.39
C ASP A 107 -10.25 -30.84 2.09
N GLY A 108 -9.22 -31.52 2.59
CA GLY A 108 -9.29 -32.84 3.21
C GLY A 108 -9.42 -34.00 2.21
N ASN A 109 -9.56 -33.70 0.91
CA ASN A 109 -9.68 -34.67 -0.17
C ASN A 109 -8.42 -34.69 -1.05
N GLY A 110 -7.30 -34.16 -0.54
CA GLY A 110 -6.03 -34.10 -1.23
C GLY A 110 -5.95 -33.00 -2.29
N LYS A 111 -6.90 -32.07 -2.33
CA LYS A 111 -6.77 -30.84 -3.09
C LYS A 111 -6.38 -29.73 -2.13
N TYR A 112 -5.52 -28.86 -2.62
CA TYR A 112 -5.09 -27.70 -1.86
C TYR A 112 -5.09 -26.47 -2.74
N ALA A 113 -5.31 -25.32 -2.11
CA ALA A 113 -5.17 -24.02 -2.71
C ALA A 113 -4.21 -23.19 -1.86
N TYR A 114 -3.40 -22.38 -2.53
CA TYR A 114 -2.56 -21.40 -1.86
C TYR A 114 -3.27 -20.06 -1.83
N TYR A 115 -3.15 -19.34 -0.71
CA TYR A 115 -3.67 -18.00 -0.53
C TYR A 115 -2.63 -17.12 0.14
N ILE A 116 -2.74 -15.81 -0.08
CA ILE A 116 -1.84 -14.82 0.50
C ILE A 116 -2.58 -14.21 1.69
N GLU A 117 -1.95 -14.24 2.86
CA GLU A 117 -2.46 -13.62 4.07
C GLU A 117 -1.58 -12.41 4.41
N ILE A 118 -2.22 -11.28 4.69
CA ILE A 118 -1.55 -10.03 5.06
C ILE A 118 -2.07 -9.63 6.43
N ASP A 119 -1.24 -9.76 7.45
CA ASP A 119 -1.55 -9.33 8.82
C ASP A 119 -1.16 -7.86 9.00
N VAL A 120 -2.15 -7.04 9.32
CA VAL A 120 -2.02 -5.60 9.56
C VAL A 120 -2.40 -5.18 10.99
N SER A 121 -2.52 -6.14 11.91
CA SER A 121 -2.90 -5.88 13.32
C SER A 121 -1.95 -4.89 14.02
N ASN A 122 -0.67 -4.90 13.67
CA ASN A 122 0.35 -4.01 14.21
C ASN A 122 0.52 -2.71 13.41
N CYS A 123 -0.31 -2.49 12.39
CA CYS A 123 -0.26 -1.29 11.56
C CYS A 123 -1.17 -0.17 12.09
N PRO A 124 -0.84 1.10 11.80
CA PRO A 124 -1.73 2.22 12.08
C PRO A 124 -3.10 2.06 11.39
N ASP A 125 -4.14 2.64 11.99
CA ASP A 125 -5.54 2.58 11.51
C ASP A 125 -5.69 2.93 10.02
N GLN A 126 -4.87 3.87 9.53
CA GLN A 126 -4.89 4.26 8.10
C GLN A 126 -4.58 3.08 7.17
N VAL A 127 -3.65 2.20 7.56
CA VAL A 127 -3.28 1.03 6.76
C VAL A 127 -4.36 -0.04 6.85
N GLN A 128 -5.03 -0.17 8.00
CA GLN A 128 -6.17 -1.08 8.15
C GLN A 128 -7.32 -0.63 7.23
N ASP A 129 -7.64 0.66 7.19
CA ASP A 129 -8.64 1.24 6.26
C ASP A 129 -8.23 1.11 4.78
N ASP A 130 -6.94 1.20 4.47
CA ASP A 130 -6.41 0.92 3.13
C ASP A 130 -6.60 -0.57 2.76
N MET A 131 -6.40 -1.50 3.71
CA MET A 131 -6.61 -2.94 3.52
C MET A 131 -8.08 -3.33 3.36
N THR A 132 -8.98 -2.76 4.18
CA THR A 132 -10.43 -2.99 4.02
C THR A 132 -10.90 -2.52 2.64
N TYR A 133 -10.43 -1.35 2.20
CA TYR A 133 -10.76 -0.85 0.86
C TYR A 133 -10.15 -1.71 -0.27
N PHE A 134 -8.97 -2.28 -0.04
CA PHE A 134 -8.36 -3.22 -0.99
C PHE A 134 -9.16 -4.53 -1.08
N ASP A 135 -9.61 -5.06 0.06
CA ASP A 135 -10.43 -6.27 0.15
C ASP A 135 -11.74 -6.08 -0.63
N GLU A 136 -12.48 -5.00 -0.37
CA GLU A 136 -13.70 -4.63 -1.13
C GLU A 136 -13.48 -4.52 -2.65
N LYS A 137 -12.28 -4.16 -3.09
CA LYS A 137 -11.92 -4.05 -4.51
C LYS A 137 -11.53 -5.38 -5.15
N MET A 138 -11.03 -6.33 -4.35
CA MET A 138 -10.65 -7.66 -4.82
C MET A 138 -11.83 -8.63 -4.81
N ASP A 139 -12.78 -8.43 -3.89
CA ASP A 139 -13.87 -9.36 -3.60
C ASP A 139 -15.15 -9.13 -4.44
N ASP A 140 -15.10 -8.24 -5.45
CA ASP A 140 -16.27 -7.85 -6.27
C ASP A 140 -17.53 -7.44 -5.44
N ALA A 141 -17.36 -7.12 -4.16
CA ALA A 141 -18.37 -6.71 -3.17
C ALA A 141 -19.43 -7.79 -2.77
N ASP A 142 -19.09 -9.08 -2.74
CA ASP A 142 -20.00 -10.11 -2.21
C ASP A 142 -19.94 -10.27 -0.67
N GLY A 143 -18.91 -9.70 -0.02
CA GLY A 143 -18.84 -9.55 1.42
C GLY A 143 -18.37 -10.79 2.16
N ASP A 144 -17.86 -11.80 1.45
CA ASP A 144 -17.18 -12.94 2.04
C ASP A 144 -15.69 -12.62 2.11
N THR A 145 -15.23 -12.15 3.27
CA THR A 145 -13.83 -11.75 3.49
C THR A 145 -12.91 -12.87 2.97
N GLY A 146 -12.25 -12.64 1.83
CA GLY A 146 -11.46 -13.63 1.09
C GLY A 146 -10.18 -14.08 1.80
N GLY A 147 -10.17 -14.11 3.13
CA GLY A 147 -9.06 -14.48 3.97
C GLY A 147 -8.18 -13.31 4.41
N VAL A 148 -8.55 -12.06 4.11
CA VAL A 148 -7.90 -10.89 4.74
C VAL A 148 -8.42 -10.77 6.18
N ARG A 149 -7.73 -11.42 7.11
CA ARG A 149 -8.04 -11.30 8.54
C ARG A 149 -7.48 -9.97 9.03
N THR A 150 -8.37 -9.05 9.41
CA THR A 150 -8.05 -7.82 10.15
C THR A 150 -7.62 -8.11 11.58
#